data_AF-A0A1Q7F476-F1
#
_entry.id   AF-A0A1Q7F476-F1
#
_cell.length_a   1.000
_cell.length_b   1.000
_cell.length_c   1.000
_cell.angle_alpha   90.00
_cell.angle_beta   90.00
_cell.angle_gamma   90.00
#
_symmetry.space_group_name_H-M   'P 1'
#
loop_
_entity.id
_entity.type
_entity.pdbx_description
1 polymer ?
#
loop_
_entity_poly.entity_id
_entity_poly.type
_entity_poly.pdbx_seq_one_letter_code
_entity_poly.pdbx_strand_id
1 'polypeptide(L)'
;MSLGAYGRFLDVNWVWALHLTLFHAVVSIAAPIVLAEAAFPRIANLPWLGDRAMRAVAIWLALISLIGLVGFGFLAFRDRGYDHPPASYAIALLIAGALVRLGLRLRSGPVPSDVPPPSLWRLRGFAFATTVAAFALAWIGPHVIPVALLVVVALGAVAAYALGRIGRWSARSGWGAEHRLALASGPLGFLIAIAPFLEFGLRSPEKDPAGQTLVGLSALVGLWLLARRPPHPAPLAVPA
;
A
#
# COMPACT_ATOMS: atom_id res chain seq x y z
N MET A 1 0.64 4.02 -27.95
CA MET A 1 -0.53 3.33 -27.38
C MET A 1 -1.03 4.15 -26.20
N SER A 2 -2.33 4.38 -26.04
CA SER A 2 -2.84 5.03 -24.82
C SER A 2 -2.70 4.07 -23.63
N LEU A 3 -2.51 4.59 -22.41
CA LEU A 3 -2.59 3.79 -21.19
C LEU A 3 -3.94 3.05 -21.08
N GLY A 4 -5.01 3.56 -21.70
CA GLY A 4 -6.30 2.88 -21.74
C GLY A 4 -6.31 1.54 -22.48
N ALA A 5 -5.43 1.34 -23.47
CA ALA A 5 -5.31 0.10 -24.24
C ALA A 5 -4.14 -0.78 -23.79
N TYR A 6 -3.04 -0.17 -23.31
CA TYR A 6 -1.84 -0.90 -22.89
C TYR A 6 -2.11 -1.72 -21.61
N GLY A 7 -1.97 -3.04 -21.71
CA GLY A 7 -2.20 -3.96 -20.58
C GLY A 7 -3.67 -4.20 -20.25
N ARG A 8 -4.60 -3.86 -21.16
CA ARG A 8 -6.02 -4.17 -21.00
C ARG A 8 -6.32 -5.61 -21.40
N PHE A 9 -6.89 -6.39 -20.49
CA PHE A 9 -7.39 -7.76 -20.74
C PHE A 9 -8.63 -8.01 -19.87
N LEU A 10 -9.70 -8.58 -20.44
CA LEU A 10 -11.02 -8.68 -19.81
C LEU A 10 -11.56 -7.33 -19.30
N ASP A 11 -11.32 -6.28 -20.09
CA ASP A 11 -11.67 -4.88 -19.77
C ASP A 11 -11.02 -4.27 -18.52
N VAL A 12 -10.03 -4.96 -17.95
CA VAL A 12 -9.22 -4.49 -16.84
C VAL A 12 -7.85 -4.09 -17.35
N ASN A 13 -7.39 -2.89 -17.01
CA ASN A 13 -5.99 -2.54 -17.17
C ASN A 13 -5.17 -3.18 -16.04
N TRP A 14 -4.44 -4.26 -16.35
CA TRP A 14 -3.73 -5.06 -15.36
C TRP A 14 -2.48 -4.38 -14.79
N VAL A 15 -1.80 -3.54 -15.58
CA VAL A 15 -0.65 -2.75 -15.10
C VAL A 15 -1.12 -1.78 -14.02
N TRP A 16 -2.20 -1.06 -14.31
CA TRP A 16 -2.82 -0.10 -13.40
C TRP A 16 -3.44 -0.79 -12.17
N ALA A 17 -4.20 -1.86 -12.38
CA ALA A 17 -4.85 -2.60 -11.31
C ALA A 17 -3.83 -3.17 -10.31
N LEU A 18 -2.74 -3.79 -10.79
CA LEU A 18 -1.68 -4.30 -9.94
C LEU A 18 -0.94 -3.16 -9.21
N HIS A 19 -0.53 -2.11 -9.93
CA HIS A 19 0.17 -0.98 -9.33
C HIS A 19 -0.67 -0.29 -8.25
N LEU A 20 -1.96 -0.02 -8.50
CA LEU A 20 -2.86 0.57 -7.50
C LEU A 20 -3.09 -0.35 -6.31
N THR A 21 -3.20 -1.67 -6.53
CA THR A 21 -3.34 -2.63 -5.43
C THR A 21 -2.12 -2.57 -4.51
N LEU A 22 -0.91 -2.56 -5.09
CA LEU A 22 0.33 -2.43 -4.34
C LEU A 22 0.42 -1.07 -3.63
N PHE A 23 0.08 0.02 -4.32
CA PHE A 23 0.06 1.36 -3.76
C PHE A 23 -0.86 1.45 -2.55
N HIS A 24 -2.11 1.01 -2.67
CA HIS A 24 -3.06 1.07 -1.56
C HIS A 24 -2.68 0.14 -0.41
N ALA A 25 -2.23 -1.08 -0.69
CA ALA A 25 -1.77 -2.01 0.35
C ALA A 25 -0.63 -1.42 1.19
N VAL A 26 0.33 -0.75 0.55
CA VAL A 26 1.51 -0.20 1.24
C VAL A 26 1.24 1.18 1.82
N VAL A 27 0.78 2.12 1.00
CA VAL A 27 0.71 3.55 1.33
C VAL A 27 -0.60 3.89 2.05
N SER A 28 -1.72 3.28 1.67
CA SER A 28 -3.05 3.63 2.22
C SER A 28 -3.50 2.71 3.36
N ILE A 29 -2.82 1.58 3.57
CA ILE A 29 -3.19 0.59 4.61
C ILE A 29 -2.02 0.35 5.56
N ALA A 30 -0.93 -0.26 5.10
CA ALA A 30 0.16 -0.65 5.98
C ALA A 30 0.88 0.54 6.63
N ALA A 31 1.21 1.59 5.87
CA ALA A 31 1.88 2.77 6.41
C ALA A 31 1.02 3.49 7.46
N PRO A 32 -0.29 3.79 7.25
CA PRO A 32 -1.14 4.37 8.27
C PRO A 32 -1.24 3.53 9.53
N ILE A 33 -1.35 2.20 9.42
CA ILE A 33 -1.35 1.30 10.58
C ILE A 33 -0.04 1.46 11.37
N VAL A 34 1.11 1.40 10.69
CA VAL A 34 2.42 1.55 11.34
C VAL A 34 2.59 2.93 11.99
N LEU A 35 2.13 4.00 11.33
CA LEU A 35 2.17 5.35 11.88
C LEU A 35 1.28 5.46 13.13
N ALA A 36 0.09 4.85 13.10
CA ALA A 36 -0.83 4.83 14.23
C ALA A 36 -0.25 4.02 15.41
N GLU A 37 0.33 2.86 15.15
CA GLU A 37 1.03 2.05 16.17
C GLU A 37 2.22 2.79 16.79
N ALA A 38 3.00 3.52 15.98
CA ALA A 38 4.10 4.36 16.46
C ALA A 38 3.59 5.59 17.25
N ALA A 39 2.42 6.13 16.89
CA ALA A 39 1.80 7.24 17.60
C ALA A 39 1.22 6.81 18.96
N PHE A 40 0.73 5.57 19.08
CA PHE A 40 0.05 5.04 20.26
C PHE A 40 0.61 3.67 20.70
N PRO A 41 1.90 3.60 21.11
CA PRO A 41 2.61 2.34 21.32
C PRO A 41 2.03 1.45 22.43
N ARG A 42 1.43 2.05 23.47
CA ARG A 42 0.87 1.32 24.63
C ARG A 42 -0.30 0.41 24.26
N ILE A 43 -1.05 0.78 23.23
CA ILE A 43 -2.25 0.07 22.76
C ILE A 43 -2.06 -0.53 21.36
N ALA A 44 -0.85 -0.45 20.79
CA ALA A 44 -0.58 -0.87 19.41
C ALA A 44 -0.98 -2.33 19.13
N ASN A 45 -0.81 -3.22 20.11
CA ASN A 45 -1.11 -4.64 19.97
C ASN A 45 -2.51 -5.04 20.51
N LEU A 46 -3.31 -4.07 20.94
CA LEU A 46 -4.68 -4.31 21.41
C LEU A 46 -5.67 -4.11 20.25
N PRO A 47 -6.85 -4.72 20.29
CA PRO A 47 -7.96 -4.29 19.43
C PRO A 47 -8.34 -2.83 19.75
N TRP A 48 -8.30 -1.93 18.76
CA TRP A 48 -8.66 -0.52 18.95
C TRP A 48 -10.17 -0.30 18.97
N LEU A 49 -10.92 -1.26 18.43
CA LEU A 49 -12.38 -1.28 18.44
C LEU A 49 -12.86 -2.56 19.10
N GLY A 50 -13.86 -2.45 19.98
CA GLY A 50 -14.59 -3.63 20.45
C GLY A 50 -15.44 -4.26 19.34
N ASP A 51 -15.85 -5.52 19.52
CA ASP A 51 -16.51 -6.31 18.48
C ASP A 51 -17.74 -5.65 17.84
N ARG A 52 -18.55 -4.93 18.64
CA ARG A 52 -19.74 -4.23 18.14
C ARG A 52 -19.35 -3.10 17.18
N ALA A 53 -18.36 -2.30 17.56
CA ALA A 53 -17.86 -1.21 16.73
C ALA A 53 -17.17 -1.76 15.47
N MET A 54 -16.39 -2.84 15.60
CA MET A 54 -15.77 -3.51 14.45
C MET A 54 -16.81 -4.02 13.46
N ARG A 55 -17.89 -4.68 13.93
CA ARG A 55 -18.99 -5.11 13.07
C ARG A 55 -19.68 -3.94 12.38
N ALA A 56 -19.95 -2.85 13.11
CA ALA A 56 -20.56 -1.66 12.54
C ALA A 56 -19.70 -1.03 11.42
N VAL A 57 -18.38 -0.90 11.65
CA VAL A 57 -17.43 -0.41 10.65
C VAL A 57 -17.36 -1.34 9.45
N ALA A 58 -17.31 -2.66 9.66
CA ALA A 58 -17.29 -3.63 8.57
C ALA A 58 -18.55 -3.57 7.71
N ILE A 59 -19.74 -3.46 8.33
CA ILE A 59 -21.01 -3.29 7.62
C ILE A 59 -21.01 -1.97 6.84
N TRP A 60 -20.59 -0.87 7.46
CA TRP A 60 -20.54 0.43 6.80
C TRP A 60 -19.60 0.41 5.59
N LEU A 61 -18.41 -0.17 5.73
CA LEU A 61 -17.45 -0.33 4.63
C LEU A 61 -17.99 -1.23 3.51
N ALA A 62 -18.70 -2.30 3.85
CA ALA A 62 -19.35 -3.16 2.85
C ALA A 62 -20.45 -2.40 2.09
N LEU A 63 -21.27 -1.62 2.80
CA LEU A 63 -22.34 -0.82 2.20
C LEU A 63 -21.78 0.26 1.27
N ILE A 64 -20.79 1.06 1.70
CA ILE A 64 -20.22 2.11 0.85
C ILE A 64 -19.49 1.52 -0.36
N SER A 65 -18.85 0.35 -0.19
CA SER A 65 -18.22 -0.37 -1.31
C SER A 65 -19.27 -0.90 -2.30
N LEU A 66 -20.39 -1.42 -1.80
CA LEU A 66 -21.50 -1.87 -2.63
C LEU A 66 -22.15 -0.69 -3.40
N ILE A 67 -22.36 0.44 -2.72
CA ILE A 67 -22.84 1.68 -3.35
C ILE A 67 -21.86 2.13 -4.43
N GLY A 68 -20.55 2.11 -4.16
CA GLY A 68 -19.53 2.43 -5.14
C GLY A 68 -19.52 1.46 -6.33
N LEU A 69 -19.66 0.17 -6.08
CA LEU A 69 -19.74 -0.87 -7.13
C LEU A 69 -20.98 -0.68 -7.99
N VAL A 70 -22.16 -0.47 -7.41
CA VAL A 70 -23.39 -0.24 -8.19
C VAL A 70 -23.30 1.11 -8.92
N GLY A 71 -22.95 2.17 -8.20
CA GLY A 71 -22.87 3.53 -8.73
C GLY A 71 -21.87 3.66 -9.87
N PHE A 72 -20.60 3.36 -9.64
CA PHE A 72 -19.56 3.48 -10.67
C PHE A 72 -19.51 2.27 -11.61
N GLY A 73 -19.74 1.07 -11.09
CA GLY A 73 -19.63 -0.15 -11.88
C GLY A 73 -20.82 -0.39 -12.79
N PHE A 74 -22.02 0.14 -12.50
CA PHE A 74 -23.24 -0.12 -13.29
C PHE A 74 -24.02 1.11 -13.74
N LEU A 75 -23.92 2.26 -13.06
CA LEU A 75 -24.79 3.41 -13.34
C LEU A 75 -24.06 4.58 -14.02
N ALA A 76 -22.94 5.04 -13.46
CA ALA A 76 -22.27 6.28 -13.84
C ALA A 76 -21.72 6.31 -15.28
N PHE A 77 -21.45 5.15 -15.85
CA PHE A 77 -20.87 5.01 -17.20
C PHE A 77 -21.77 4.23 -18.16
N ARG A 78 -23.00 3.89 -17.75
CA ARG A 78 -23.95 3.12 -18.58
C ARG A 78 -24.20 3.80 -19.91
N ASP A 79 -24.50 5.09 -19.87
CA ASP A 79 -24.83 5.88 -21.07
C ASP A 79 -23.59 6.25 -21.90
N ARG A 80 -22.39 5.86 -21.43
CA ARG A 80 -21.10 6.05 -22.13
C ARG A 80 -20.61 4.76 -22.81
N GLY A 81 -21.45 3.73 -22.90
CA GLY A 81 -21.14 2.47 -23.58
C GLY A 81 -20.16 1.57 -22.81
N TYR A 82 -20.17 1.64 -21.48
CA TYR A 82 -19.44 0.67 -20.66
C TYR A 82 -20.29 -0.58 -20.45
N ASP A 83 -19.84 -1.73 -20.97
CA ASP A 83 -20.65 -2.96 -21.04
C ASP A 83 -20.77 -3.76 -19.72
N HIS A 84 -20.32 -3.17 -18.61
CA HIS A 84 -20.48 -3.70 -17.25
C HIS A 84 -20.17 -5.20 -17.07
N PRO A 85 -19.01 -5.72 -17.53
CA PRO A 85 -18.76 -7.16 -17.67
C PRO A 85 -18.86 -7.89 -16.31
N PRO A 86 -19.96 -8.60 -16.00
CA PRO A 86 -20.19 -9.13 -14.64
C PRO A 86 -19.16 -10.19 -14.26
N ALA A 87 -18.64 -10.90 -15.26
CA ALA A 87 -17.57 -11.88 -15.09
C ALA A 87 -16.29 -11.24 -14.53
N SER A 88 -15.92 -10.03 -14.96
CA SER A 88 -14.73 -9.34 -14.47
C SER A 88 -14.86 -8.97 -12.99
N TYR A 89 -16.06 -8.57 -12.55
CA TYR A 89 -16.33 -8.34 -11.12
C TYR A 89 -16.28 -9.63 -10.29
N ALA A 90 -16.88 -10.71 -10.79
CA ALA A 90 -16.82 -12.00 -10.13
C ALA A 90 -15.37 -12.49 -9.97
N ILE A 91 -14.58 -12.41 -11.04
CA ILE A 91 -13.14 -12.74 -11.02
C ILE A 91 -12.38 -11.86 -10.02
N ALA A 92 -12.64 -10.55 -10.01
CA ALA A 92 -11.99 -9.63 -9.07
C ALA A 92 -12.31 -9.99 -7.61
N LEU A 93 -13.58 -10.31 -7.29
CA LEU A 93 -13.99 -10.75 -5.95
C LEU A 93 -13.36 -12.09 -5.57
N LEU A 94 -13.25 -13.03 -6.50
CA LEU A 94 -12.58 -14.31 -6.28
C LEU A 94 -11.08 -14.12 -6.00
N ILE A 95 -10.39 -13.28 -6.78
CA ILE A 95 -8.98 -12.93 -6.55
C ILE A 95 -8.81 -12.26 -5.20
N ALA A 96 -9.65 -11.28 -4.87
CA ALA A 96 -9.61 -10.59 -3.58
C ALA A 96 -9.80 -11.57 -2.41
N GLY A 97 -10.81 -12.44 -2.48
CA GLY A 97 -11.07 -13.48 -1.47
C GLY A 97 -9.90 -14.46 -1.34
N ALA A 98 -9.29 -14.88 -2.45
CA ALA A 98 -8.11 -15.74 -2.44
C ALA A 98 -6.90 -15.06 -1.79
N LEU A 99 -6.64 -13.79 -2.09
CA LEU A 99 -5.56 -13.00 -1.50
C LEU A 99 -5.78 -12.78 0.01
N VAL A 100 -7.01 -12.48 0.43
CA VAL A 100 -7.36 -12.37 1.87
C VAL A 100 -7.11 -13.70 2.57
N ARG A 101 -7.61 -14.82 2.02
CA ARG A 101 -7.39 -16.15 2.59
C ARG A 101 -5.92 -16.51 2.66
N LEU A 102 -5.14 -16.19 1.63
CA LEU A 102 -3.70 -16.41 1.61
C LEU A 102 -3.01 -15.57 2.70
N GLY A 103 -3.33 -14.28 2.79
CA GLY A 103 -2.78 -13.40 3.82
C GLY A 103 -3.08 -13.87 5.25
N LEU A 104 -4.28 -14.38 5.49
CA LEU A 104 -4.66 -14.97 6.78
C LEU A 104 -3.87 -16.26 7.11
N ARG A 105 -3.43 -17.01 6.10
CA ARG A 105 -2.62 -18.23 6.26
C ARG A 105 -1.12 -17.94 6.41
N LEU A 106 -0.61 -16.88 5.80
CA LEU A 106 0.80 -16.52 5.80
C LEU A 106 1.27 -15.80 7.08
N ARG A 107 0.48 -15.83 8.16
CA ARG A 107 0.87 -15.25 9.45
C ARG A 107 2.19 -15.88 9.92
N SER A 108 3.26 -15.09 9.83
CA SER A 108 4.61 -15.51 10.20
C SER A 108 4.93 -14.99 11.59
N GLY A 109 5.27 -15.89 12.50
CA GLY A 109 5.80 -15.54 13.83
C GLY A 109 7.30 -15.23 13.77
N PRO A 110 7.87 -14.63 14.83
CA PRO A 110 9.31 -14.50 14.97
C PRO A 110 9.96 -15.90 14.93
N VAL A 111 11.07 -16.01 14.20
CA VAL A 111 11.88 -17.22 14.12
C VAL A 111 13.17 -16.98 14.89
N PRO A 112 13.58 -17.88 15.81
CA PRO A 112 14.87 -17.77 16.47
C PRO A 112 15.99 -17.62 15.43
N SER A 113 16.74 -16.53 15.53
CA SER A 113 17.81 -16.18 14.60
C SER A 113 18.84 -15.35 15.34
N ASP A 114 20.11 -15.74 15.24
CA ASP A 114 21.24 -14.99 15.79
C ASP A 114 21.65 -13.81 14.89
N VAL A 115 21.11 -13.75 13.67
CA VAL A 115 21.36 -12.64 12.75
C VAL A 115 20.51 -11.44 13.14
N PRO A 116 21.10 -10.27 13.42
CA PRO A 116 20.35 -9.07 13.76
C PRO A 116 19.51 -8.55 12.57
N PRO A 117 18.44 -7.78 12.83
CA PRO A 117 17.66 -7.14 11.80
C PRO A 117 18.53 -6.10 11.04
N PRO A 118 18.19 -5.77 9.79
CA PRO A 118 18.88 -4.72 9.05
C PRO A 118 18.80 -3.38 9.78
N SER A 119 19.83 -2.55 9.61
CA SER A 119 19.80 -1.18 10.13
C SER A 119 18.61 -0.38 9.61
N LEU A 120 18.13 0.57 10.41
CA LEU A 120 16.96 1.39 10.07
C LEU A 120 17.14 2.13 8.73
N TRP A 121 18.32 2.69 8.47
CA TRP A 121 18.62 3.35 7.18
C TRP A 121 18.58 2.40 5.99
N ARG A 122 19.03 1.14 6.17
CA ARG A 122 18.94 0.13 5.12
C ARG A 122 17.49 -0.22 4.81
N LEU A 123 16.61 -0.28 5.82
CA LEU A 123 15.18 -0.50 5.61
C LEU A 123 14.50 0.68 4.88
N ARG A 124 14.82 1.92 5.28
CA ARG A 124 14.34 3.14 4.61
C ARG A 124 14.72 3.16 3.14
N GLY A 125 16.02 3.00 2.86
CA GLY A 125 16.56 3.00 1.52
C GLY A 125 16.01 1.85 0.68
N PHE A 126 15.87 0.65 1.25
CA PHE A 126 15.26 -0.49 0.58
C PHE A 126 13.82 -0.20 0.17
N ALA A 127 12.97 0.23 1.11
CA ALA A 127 11.56 0.44 0.84
C ALA A 127 11.32 1.64 -0.09
N PHE A 128 12.15 2.69 0.02
CA PHE A 128 12.18 3.80 -0.94
C PHE A 128 12.53 3.29 -2.35
N ALA A 129 13.63 2.54 -2.49
CA ALA A 129 14.09 2.03 -3.78
C ALA A 129 13.09 1.07 -4.44
N THR A 130 12.47 0.16 -3.68
CA THR A 130 11.41 -0.71 -4.23
C THR A 130 10.17 0.07 -4.63
N THR A 131 9.87 1.18 -3.93
CA THR A 131 8.77 2.08 -4.32
C THR A 131 9.09 2.82 -5.62
N VAL A 132 10.30 3.39 -5.73
CA VAL A 132 10.79 4.01 -6.98
C VAL A 132 10.71 3.02 -8.14
N ALA A 133 11.19 1.79 -7.95
CA ALA A 133 11.13 0.75 -8.98
C ALA A 133 9.68 0.44 -9.40
N ALA A 134 8.75 0.30 -8.44
CA ALA A 134 7.35 0.04 -8.74
C ALA A 134 6.67 1.20 -9.50
N PHE A 135 6.95 2.46 -9.11
CA PHE A 135 6.44 3.64 -9.81
C PHE A 135 7.07 3.79 -11.21
N ALA A 136 8.38 3.59 -11.34
CA ALA A 136 9.06 3.63 -12.63
C ALA A 136 8.51 2.55 -13.59
N LEU A 137 8.31 1.32 -13.12
CA LEU A 137 7.70 0.26 -13.92
C LEU A 137 6.27 0.61 -14.34
N ALA A 138 5.46 1.18 -13.46
CA ALA A 138 4.07 1.50 -13.76
C ALA A 138 3.91 2.73 -14.67
N TRP A 139 4.76 3.76 -14.50
CA TRP A 139 4.62 5.03 -15.20
C TRP A 139 5.48 5.09 -16.46
N ILE A 140 6.72 4.59 -16.42
CA ILE A 140 7.65 4.63 -17.54
C ILE A 140 7.56 3.35 -18.37
N GLY A 141 7.37 2.18 -17.73
CA GLY A 141 7.30 0.88 -18.38
C GLY A 141 6.39 0.84 -19.61
N PRO A 142 5.13 1.34 -19.54
CA PRO A 142 4.22 1.40 -20.69
C PRO A 142 4.73 2.17 -21.91
N HIS A 143 5.70 3.08 -21.73
CA HIS A 143 6.26 3.89 -22.81
C HIS A 143 7.50 3.26 -23.46
N VAL A 144 8.17 2.32 -22.79
CA VAL A 144 9.45 1.75 -23.25
C VAL A 144 9.44 0.23 -23.42
N ILE A 145 8.48 -0.48 -22.81
CA ILE A 145 8.31 -1.93 -22.91
C ILE A 145 7.06 -2.20 -23.76
N PRO A 146 7.16 -2.76 -24.98
CA PRO A 146 6.00 -3.00 -25.84
C PRO A 146 5.01 -4.02 -25.27
N VAL A 147 5.51 -4.97 -24.47
CA VAL A 147 4.73 -6.11 -23.97
C VAL A 147 4.26 -5.86 -22.54
N ALA A 148 2.97 -5.53 -22.37
CA ALA A 148 2.38 -5.21 -21.07
C ALA A 148 2.53 -6.33 -20.02
N LEU A 149 2.46 -7.60 -20.45
CA LEU A 149 2.66 -8.74 -19.56
C LEU A 149 4.03 -8.68 -18.85
N LEU A 150 5.07 -8.20 -19.52
CA LEU A 150 6.41 -8.06 -18.92
C LEU A 150 6.42 -6.99 -17.82
N VAL A 151 5.67 -5.90 -17.98
CA VAL A 151 5.52 -4.87 -16.93
C VAL A 151 4.76 -5.43 -15.72
N VAL A 152 3.66 -6.17 -15.96
CA VAL A 152 2.89 -6.82 -14.89
C VAL A 152 3.76 -7.83 -14.13
N VAL A 153 4.50 -8.69 -14.85
CA VAL A 153 5.41 -9.67 -14.23
C VAL A 153 6.52 -8.98 -13.47
N ALA A 154 7.11 -7.90 -14.01
CA ALA A 154 8.15 -7.13 -13.32
C ALA A 154 7.63 -6.47 -12.04
N LEU A 155 6.43 -5.87 -12.06
CA LEU A 155 5.78 -5.34 -10.87
C LEU A 155 5.54 -6.43 -9.82
N GLY A 156 5.02 -7.58 -10.25
CA GLY A 156 4.83 -8.74 -9.38
C GLY A 156 6.14 -9.25 -8.78
N ALA A 157 7.22 -9.28 -9.58
CA ALA A 157 8.54 -9.71 -9.13
C ALA A 157 9.15 -8.72 -8.11
N VAL A 158 9.01 -7.41 -8.32
CA VAL A 158 9.44 -6.40 -7.34
C VAL A 158 8.67 -6.56 -6.03
N ALA A 159 7.35 -6.74 -6.10
CA ALA A 159 6.52 -6.96 -4.92
C ALA A 159 6.88 -8.26 -4.18
N ALA A 160 7.02 -9.38 -4.89
CA ALA A 160 7.42 -10.66 -4.33
C ALA A 160 8.82 -10.61 -3.69
N TYR A 161 9.78 -9.94 -4.35
CA TYR A 161 11.10 -9.71 -3.81
C TYR A 161 11.04 -8.88 -2.52
N ALA A 162 10.30 -7.76 -2.53
CA ALA A 162 10.12 -6.92 -1.36
C ALA A 162 9.53 -7.70 -0.19
N LEU A 163 8.41 -8.39 -0.41
CA LEU A 163 7.73 -9.20 0.60
C LEU A 163 8.62 -10.33 1.13
N GLY A 164 9.33 -11.04 0.26
CA GLY A 164 10.24 -12.12 0.65
C GLY A 164 11.48 -11.64 1.42
N ARG A 165 11.95 -10.41 1.18
CA ARG A 165 13.01 -9.78 1.98
C ARG A 165 12.48 -9.30 3.33
N ILE A 166 11.36 -8.60 3.32
CA ILE A 166 10.72 -8.08 4.53
C ILE A 166 10.35 -9.23 5.46
N GLY A 167 9.70 -10.28 4.96
CA GLY A 167 9.33 -11.45 5.77
C GLY A 167 10.53 -12.13 6.44
N ARG A 168 11.67 -12.25 5.74
CA ARG A 168 12.91 -12.79 6.32
C ARG A 168 13.54 -11.86 7.36
N TRP A 169 13.43 -10.56 7.18
CA TRP A 169 13.95 -9.59 8.14
C TRP A 169 13.06 -9.43 9.36
N SER A 170 11.74 -9.46 9.18
CA SER A 170 10.76 -9.35 10.26
C SER A 170 10.71 -10.57 11.16
N ALA A 171 11.17 -11.72 10.66
CA ALA A 171 11.32 -12.92 11.46
C ALA A 171 12.50 -12.87 12.44
N ARG A 172 13.47 -11.95 12.28
CA ARG A 172 14.70 -11.92 13.09
C ARG A 172 14.44 -11.39 14.51
N SER A 173 15.22 -11.91 15.46
CA SER A 173 15.23 -11.42 16.84
C SER A 173 15.58 -9.92 16.86
N GLY A 174 14.82 -9.11 17.60
CA GLY A 174 15.02 -7.65 17.66
C GLY A 174 14.29 -6.83 16.58
N TRP A 175 13.55 -7.46 15.66
CA TRP A 175 12.60 -6.72 14.83
C TRP A 175 11.51 -6.08 15.70
N GLY A 176 11.20 -4.81 15.44
CA GLY A 176 10.36 -4.02 16.36
C GLY A 176 9.66 -2.83 15.69
N ALA A 177 9.04 -1.98 16.51
CA ALA A 177 8.30 -0.80 16.06
C ALA A 177 9.16 0.15 15.22
N GLU A 178 10.41 0.39 15.62
CA GLU A 178 11.34 1.25 14.88
C GLU A 178 11.64 0.74 13.46
N HIS A 179 11.77 -0.59 13.30
CA HIS A 179 11.99 -1.23 12.01
C HIS A 179 10.76 -1.12 11.11
N ARG A 180 9.55 -1.30 11.68
CA ARG A 180 8.28 -1.07 10.98
C ARG A 180 8.17 0.39 10.52
N LEU A 181 8.44 1.35 11.40
CA LEU A 181 8.42 2.77 11.09
C LEU A 181 9.45 3.15 10.01
N ALA A 182 10.66 2.60 10.11
CA ALA A 182 11.68 2.77 9.07
C ALA A 182 11.20 2.24 7.71
N LEU A 183 10.59 1.07 7.68
CA LEU A 183 10.03 0.48 6.46
C LEU A 183 8.89 1.33 5.87
N ALA A 184 7.97 1.82 6.70
CA ALA A 184 6.87 2.71 6.28
C ALA A 184 7.36 4.08 5.79
N SER A 185 8.45 4.60 6.36
CA SER A 185 9.01 5.90 5.96
C SER A 185 9.66 5.88 4.57
N GLY A 186 10.02 4.72 4.01
CA GLY A 186 10.58 4.63 2.66
C GLY A 186 9.58 5.02 1.55
N PRO A 187 8.43 4.33 1.42
CA PRO A 187 7.39 4.68 0.45
C PRO A 187 6.84 6.09 0.68
N LEU A 188 6.65 6.50 1.93
CA LEU A 188 6.23 7.87 2.26
C LEU A 188 7.30 8.89 1.84
N GLY A 189 8.58 8.60 2.07
CA GLY A 189 9.70 9.43 1.65
C GLY A 189 9.74 9.62 0.13
N PHE A 190 9.41 8.58 -0.65
CA PHE A 190 9.25 8.70 -2.10
C PHE A 190 8.14 9.68 -2.47
N LEU A 191 6.97 9.59 -1.83
CA LEU A 191 5.84 10.50 -2.09
C LEU A 191 6.14 11.94 -1.66
N ILE A 192 6.82 12.12 -0.54
CA ILE A 192 7.29 13.43 -0.08
C ILE A 192 8.29 14.02 -1.10
N ALA A 193 9.21 13.19 -1.62
CA ALA A 193 10.21 13.64 -2.58
C ALA A 193 9.60 14.02 -3.94
N ILE A 194 8.57 13.31 -4.41
CA ILE A 194 7.94 13.60 -5.72
C ILE A 194 6.92 14.73 -5.66
N ALA A 195 6.35 15.05 -4.49
CA ALA A 195 5.33 16.08 -4.30
C ALA A 195 5.65 17.45 -4.95
N PRO A 196 6.83 18.07 -4.76
CA PRO A 196 7.15 19.35 -5.42
C PRO A 196 7.23 19.24 -6.94
N PHE A 197 7.66 18.09 -7.47
CA PHE A 197 7.70 17.86 -8.91
C PHE A 197 6.30 17.76 -9.49
N LEU A 198 5.36 17.14 -8.78
CA LEU A 198 3.96 17.06 -9.18
C LEU A 198 3.28 18.45 -9.14
N GLU A 199 3.54 19.24 -8.11
CA GLU A 199 2.91 20.56 -7.93
C GLU A 199 3.44 21.62 -8.91
N PHE A 200 4.76 21.67 -9.10
CA PHE A 200 5.41 22.75 -9.86
C PHE A 200 5.92 22.34 -11.24
N GLY A 201 6.16 21.05 -11.50
CA GLY A 201 6.76 20.57 -12.75
C GLY A 201 5.79 19.81 -13.67
N LEU A 202 5.04 18.86 -13.13
CA LEU A 202 4.20 17.91 -13.87
C LEU A 202 2.72 18.28 -13.74
N ARG A 203 2.33 19.48 -14.20
CA ARG A 203 0.92 19.89 -14.19
C ARG A 203 0.12 19.09 -15.23
N SER A 204 -0.93 18.41 -14.77
CA SER A 204 -1.96 17.84 -15.64
C SER A 204 -3.18 18.76 -15.65
N PRO A 205 -3.77 19.10 -16.81
CA PRO A 205 -4.99 19.90 -16.87
C PRO A 205 -6.18 19.28 -16.13
N GLU A 206 -6.16 17.96 -15.92
CA GLU A 206 -7.26 17.20 -15.33
C GLU A 206 -7.14 17.03 -13.81
N LYS A 207 -5.98 17.36 -13.22
CA LYS A 207 -5.73 17.18 -11.78
C LYS A 207 -4.98 18.37 -11.25
N ASP A 208 -5.58 19.07 -10.30
CA ASP A 208 -4.92 20.15 -9.57
C ASP A 208 -4.00 19.56 -8.48
N PRO A 209 -2.66 19.70 -8.60
CA PRO A 209 -1.72 19.19 -7.62
C PRO A 209 -1.42 20.20 -6.49
N ALA A 210 -2.13 21.34 -6.43
CA ALA A 210 -1.89 22.38 -5.44
C ALA A 210 -1.92 21.84 -4.01
N GLY A 211 -0.94 22.26 -3.20
CA GLY A 211 -0.80 21.90 -1.79
C GLY A 211 -0.09 20.56 -1.53
N GLN A 212 0.27 19.79 -2.56
CA GLN A 212 0.98 18.51 -2.36
C GLN A 212 2.32 18.67 -1.66
N THR A 213 3.08 19.72 -1.96
CA THR A 213 4.35 20.02 -1.29
C THR A 213 4.13 20.31 0.19
N LEU A 214 3.11 21.09 0.53
CA LEU A 214 2.77 21.38 1.92
C LEU A 214 2.42 20.10 2.68
N VAL A 215 1.58 19.23 2.09
CA VAL A 215 1.24 17.92 2.65
C VAL A 215 2.49 17.06 2.84
N GLY A 216 3.39 17.03 1.86
CA GLY A 216 4.67 16.32 1.94
C GLY A 216 5.55 16.81 3.09
N LEU A 217 5.67 18.13 3.26
CA LEU A 217 6.42 18.73 4.36
C LEU A 217 5.77 18.43 5.72
N SER A 218 4.44 18.51 5.83
CA SER A 218 3.73 18.11 7.05
C SER A 218 3.97 16.64 7.40
N ALA A 219 3.94 15.74 6.41
CA ALA A 219 4.24 14.33 6.60
C ALA A 219 5.70 14.10 7.04
N LEU A 220 6.66 14.85 6.48
CA LEU A 220 8.07 14.79 6.88
C LEU A 220 8.25 15.20 8.35
N VAL A 221 7.59 16.28 8.78
CA VAL A 221 7.59 16.71 10.19
C VAL A 221 6.99 15.63 11.09
N GLY A 222 5.85 15.05 10.69
CA GLY A 222 5.20 13.96 11.44
C GLY A 222 6.11 12.73 11.60
N LEU A 223 6.79 12.30 10.53
CA LEU A 223 7.75 11.20 10.57
C LEU A 223 8.94 11.52 11.49
N TRP A 224 9.47 12.75 11.41
CA TRP A 224 10.57 13.20 12.26
C TRP A 224 10.18 13.23 13.75
N LEU A 225 8.97 13.71 14.07
CA LEU A 225 8.43 13.72 15.44
C LEU A 225 8.29 12.29 15.98
N LEU A 226 7.75 11.37 15.18
CA LEU A 226 7.63 9.97 15.57
C LEU A 226 8.99 9.30 15.78
N ALA A 227 9.97 9.59 14.92
CA ALA A 227 11.31 9.03 15.01
C ALA A 227 12.13 9.53 16.22
N ARG A 228 11.77 10.68 16.81
CA ARG A 228 12.44 11.25 17.99
C ARG A 228 11.86 10.80 19.32
N ARG A 229 10.78 10.01 19.33
CA ARG A 229 10.17 9.55 20.57
C ARG A 229 11.11 8.56 21.28
N PRO A 230 11.20 8.62 22.62
CA PRO A 230 12.02 7.68 23.38
C PRO A 230 11.52 6.23 23.20
N PRO A 231 12.41 5.25 23.40
CA PRO A 231 12.08 3.83 23.24
C PRO A 231 10.83 3.48 24.03
N HIS A 232 9.89 2.84 23.34
CA HIS A 232 8.54 2.69 23.83
C HIS A 232 8.47 1.74 25.03
N PRO A 233 7.71 2.09 26.09
CA PRO A 233 7.41 1.14 27.15
C PRO A 233 6.69 -0.08 26.58
N ALA A 234 6.84 -1.23 27.26
CA ALA A 234 6.21 -2.48 26.84
C ALA A 234 4.69 -2.27 26.58
N PRO A 235 4.14 -2.83 25.48
CA PRO A 235 2.71 -2.78 25.22
C PRO A 235 1.92 -3.36 26.40
N LEU A 236 0.71 -2.85 26.64
CA LEU A 236 -0.18 -3.48 27.61
C LEU A 236 -0.47 -4.93 27.20
N ALA A 237 -0.45 -5.84 28.16
CA ALA A 237 -0.85 -7.23 27.94
C ALA A 237 -2.33 -7.27 27.50
N VAL A 238 -2.64 -8.15 26.54
CA VAL A 238 -4.03 -8.44 26.19
C VAL A 238 -4.65 -9.11 27.41
N PRO A 239 -5.74 -8.58 28.00
CA PRO A 239 -6.45 -9.28 29.06
C PRO A 239 -6.96 -10.63 28.53
N ALA A 240 -6.74 -11.68 29.32
CA ALA A 240 -7.09 -13.07 28.98
C ALA A 240 -8.59 -13.26 28.72
#